data_AF-A0A8S0QY64-F1
#
_entry.id   AF-A0A8S0QY64-F1
#
_cell.length_a   1.000
_cell.length_b   1.000
_cell.length_c   1.000
_cell.angle_alpha   90.00
_cell.angle_beta   90.00
_cell.angle_gamma   90.00
#
_symmetry.space_group_name_H-M   'P 1'
#
loop_
_entity.id
_entity.type
_entity.pdbx_description
1 polymer ?
#
loop_
_entity_poly.entity_id
_entity_poly.type
_entity_poly.pdbx_seq_one_letter_code
_entity_poly.pdbx_strand_id
1 'polypeptide(L)' 'MPDMGSVMAKLDASTSAAIEQADEDEEEVGEIGVEPRDIELVMTQAEVYKGKAVKALKAHNGDIVSAIMELTT' A
#
# COMPACT_ATOMS: atom_id res chain seq x y z
N MET A 1 9.15 -14.63 -51.25
CA MET A 1 8.45 -13.82 -50.23
C MET A 1 7.02 -14.33 -50.13
N PRO A 2 6.68 -15.05 -49.07
CA PRO A 2 5.31 -15.30 -48.65
C PRO A 2 5.00 -14.60 -47.31
N ASP A 3 3.96 -13.78 -47.33
CA ASP A 3 3.28 -13.22 -46.17
C ASP A 3 2.75 -14.33 -45.25
N MET A 4 3.40 -14.53 -44.09
CA MET A 4 2.88 -15.37 -43.01
C MET A 4 2.05 -14.51 -42.04
N GLY A 5 1.01 -13.88 -42.59
CA GLY A 5 -0.08 -13.31 -41.84
C GLY A 5 -1.00 -14.42 -41.31
N SER A 6 -0.61 -15.06 -40.21
CA SER A 6 -1.54 -15.73 -39.29
C SER A 6 -0.83 -16.15 -38.00
N VAL A 7 -0.42 -15.15 -37.20
CA VAL A 7 -0.01 -15.36 -35.79
C VAL A 7 -1.06 -14.84 -34.80
N MET A 8 -2.29 -14.56 -35.25
CA MET A 8 -3.39 -14.14 -34.40
C MET A 8 -4.50 -15.20 -34.38
N ALA A 9 -4.37 -16.17 -33.48
CA ALA A 9 -5.51 -16.87 -32.87
C ALA A 9 -5.04 -17.80 -31.73
N LYS A 10 -4.45 -17.21 -30.69
CA LYS A 10 -4.55 -17.64 -29.28
C LYS A 10 -3.88 -16.55 -28.42
N LEU A 11 -4.46 -15.36 -28.50
CA LEU A 11 -4.37 -14.40 -27.41
C LEU A 11 -5.35 -14.92 -26.35
N ASP A 12 -4.90 -15.90 -25.57
CA ASP A 12 -5.52 -16.19 -24.29
C ASP A 12 -5.20 -14.98 -23.41
N ALA A 13 -6.25 -14.19 -23.23
CA ALA A 13 -6.19 -12.89 -22.61
C ALA A 13 -5.86 -13.06 -21.13
N SER A 14 -4.79 -12.37 -20.74
CA SER A 14 -4.69 -11.68 -19.47
C SER A 14 -4.71 -12.55 -18.20
N THR A 15 -3.50 -12.98 -17.84
CA THR A 15 -2.87 -12.60 -16.57
C THR A 15 -3.65 -11.55 -15.75
N SER A 16 -3.87 -11.92 -14.48
CA SER A 16 -3.98 -11.06 -13.30
C SER A 16 -5.25 -10.24 -13.11
N ALA A 17 -6.17 -10.80 -12.33
CA ALA A 17 -6.87 -10.06 -11.28
C ALA A 17 -7.29 -11.03 -10.17
N ALA A 18 -6.33 -11.79 -9.65
CA ALA A 18 -6.43 -12.35 -8.31
C ALA A 18 -6.20 -11.21 -7.31
N ILE A 19 -7.22 -10.36 -7.11
CA ILE A 19 -7.31 -9.38 -6.01
C ILE A 19 -8.78 -8.94 -5.86
N GLU A 20 -9.70 -9.91 -5.82
CA GLU A 20 -10.97 -9.69 -5.13
C GLU A 20 -10.79 -10.35 -3.77
N GLN A 21 -11.15 -9.64 -2.69
CA GLN A 21 -11.08 -10.01 -1.27
C GLN A 21 -9.83 -9.55 -0.50
N ALA A 22 -9.78 -8.26 -0.15
CA ALA A 22 -9.69 -7.78 1.25
C ALA A 22 -9.49 -6.25 1.26
N ASP A 23 -10.48 -5.55 0.72
CA ASP A 23 -10.58 -4.09 0.62
C ASP A 23 -11.56 -3.61 1.71
N GLU A 24 -11.25 -3.82 2.99
CA GLU A 24 -12.11 -3.36 4.11
C GLU A 24 -11.39 -2.62 5.25
N ASP A 25 -10.05 -2.51 5.23
CA ASP A 25 -9.30 -1.75 6.25
C ASP A 25 -8.37 -0.67 5.67
N GLU A 26 -8.56 -0.31 4.39
CA GLU A 26 -8.03 0.93 3.84
C GLU A 26 -9.08 2.03 4.04
N GLU A 27 -9.43 2.27 5.32
CA GLU A 27 -9.96 3.58 5.71
C GLU A 27 -9.04 4.59 5.03
N GLU A 28 -9.63 5.44 4.18
CA GLU A 28 -8.96 6.53 3.49
C GLU A 28 -8.48 7.53 4.54
N VAL A 29 -7.49 7.14 5.35
CA VAL A 29 -6.85 7.95 6.35
C VAL A 29 -5.94 8.87 5.55
N GLY A 30 -6.53 9.87 4.89
CA GLY A 30 -5.80 10.75 3.99
C GLY A 30 -4.58 11.33 4.70
N GLU A 31 -3.42 11.28 4.05
CA GLU A 31 -2.11 11.68 4.61
C GLU A 31 -1.99 13.18 4.88
N ILE A 32 -3.10 13.93 4.85
CA ILE A 32 -3.16 15.37 5.08
C ILE A 32 -2.65 15.65 6.50
N GLY A 33 -1.44 16.20 6.59
CA GLY A 33 -0.77 16.54 7.85
C GLY A 33 0.17 15.46 8.41
N VAL A 34 0.43 14.38 7.66
CA VAL A 34 1.42 13.35 8.03
C VAL A 34 2.57 13.36 7.03
N GLU A 35 3.82 13.36 7.50
CA GLU A 35 4.98 13.31 6.61
C GLU A 35 5.14 11.89 6.01
N PRO A 36 5.33 11.74 4.69
CA PRO A 36 5.52 10.43 4.06
C PRO A 36 6.78 9.72 4.58
N ARG A 37 7.80 10.49 4.93
CA ARG A 37 9.02 9.99 5.57
C ARG A 37 8.72 9.32 6.92
N ASP A 38 7.77 9.88 7.67
CA ASP A 38 7.43 9.36 8.98
C ASP A 38 6.64 8.05 8.85
N ILE A 39 5.75 7.97 7.86
CA ILE A 39 4.99 6.75 7.53
C ILE A 39 5.96 5.61 7.19
N GLU A 40 6.93 5.84 6.31
CA GLU A 40 7.91 4.81 5.92
C GLU A 40 8.75 4.33 7.12
N LEU A 41 9.19 5.26 7.97
CA LEU A 41 9.96 4.95 9.17
C LEU A 41 9.15 4.12 10.17
N VAL A 42 7.88 4.49 10.41
CA VAL A 42 6.97 3.74 11.28
C VAL A 42 6.68 2.35 10.70
N MET A 43 6.41 2.24 9.39
CA MET A 43 6.18 0.95 8.74
C MET A 43 7.40 0.02 8.85
N THR A 44 8.61 0.58 8.75
CA THR A 44 9.85 -0.20 8.81
C THR A 44 10.22 -0.60 10.24
N GLN A 45 10.07 0.30 11.22
CA GLN A 45 10.47 0.02 12.61
C GLN A 45 9.41 -0.73 13.41
N ALA A 46 8.12 -0.50 13.12
CA ALA A 46 7.02 -1.15 13.82
C ALA A 46 6.43 -2.34 13.04
N GLU A 47 6.96 -2.65 11.85
CA GLU A 47 6.49 -3.74 10.99
C GLU A 47 4.97 -3.68 10.71
N VAL A 48 4.43 -2.47 10.57
CA VAL A 48 3.00 -2.23 10.31
C VAL A 48 2.73 -1.81 8.87
N TYR A 49 1.47 -1.95 8.45
CA TYR A 49 1.00 -1.45 7.16
C TYR A 49 0.73 0.06 7.19
N LYS A 50 0.66 0.67 6.00
CA LYS A 50 0.55 2.11 5.79
C LYS A 50 -0.62 2.74 6.55
N GLY A 51 -1.82 2.18 6.44
CA GLY A 51 -3.01 2.68 7.14
C GLY A 51 -2.83 2.76 8.67
N LYS A 52 -2.19 1.76 9.28
CA LYS A 52 -1.91 1.74 10.72
C LYS A 52 -0.83 2.77 11.10
N ALA A 53 0.22 2.91 10.29
CA ALA A 53 1.24 3.94 10.49
C ALA A 53 0.65 5.36 10.41
N VAL A 54 -0.18 5.63 9.40
CA VAL A 54 -0.83 6.95 9.23
C VAL A 54 -1.79 7.23 10.38
N LYS A 55 -2.55 6.23 10.84
CA LYS A 55 -3.47 6.37 11.98
C LYS A 55 -2.74 6.70 13.28
N ALA A 56 -1.62 6.01 13.55
CA ALA A 56 -0.78 6.29 14.71
C ALA A 56 -0.16 7.69 14.61
N LEU A 57 0.39 8.07 13.46
CA LEU A 57 0.95 9.40 13.25
C LEU A 57 -0.11 10.49 13.41
N LYS A 58 -1.32 10.31 12.90
CA LYS A 58 -2.42 11.27 13.12
C LYS A 58 -2.82 11.37 14.59
N ALA A 59 -2.91 10.24 15.29
CA ALA A 59 -3.26 10.21 16.71
C ALA A 59 -2.25 10.97 17.58
N HIS A 60 -0.98 10.98 17.16
CA HIS A 60 0.11 11.70 17.80
C HIS A 60 0.48 13.02 17.11
N ASN A 61 -0.41 13.59 16.30
CA ASN A 61 -0.18 14.88 15.62
C ASN A 61 1.11 14.95 14.77
N GLY A 62 1.53 13.84 14.19
CA GLY A 62 2.75 13.70 13.40
C GLY A 62 4.00 13.39 14.22
N ASP A 63 3.89 13.14 15.53
CA ASP A 63 5.03 12.74 16.34
C ASP A 63 5.38 11.27 16.08
N ILE A 64 6.45 11.08 15.30
CA ILE A 64 6.93 9.77 14.89
C ILE A 64 7.41 8.92 16.06
N VAL A 65 8.02 9.51 17.09
CA VAL A 65 8.60 8.77 18.21
C VAL A 65 7.46 8.19 19.05
N SER A 66 6.46 9.01 19.35
CA SER A 66 5.25 8.58 20.05
C SER A 66 4.49 7.49 19.28
N ALA A 67 4.37 7.63 17.95
CA ALA A 67 3.74 6.62 17.10
C ALA A 67 4.52 5.30 17.06
N ILE A 68 5.85 5.33 16.92
CA ILE A 68 6.69 4.12 16.94
C ILE A 68 6.62 3.45 18.31
N MET A 69 6.69 4.22 19.40
CA MET A 69 6.61 3.68 20.75
C MET A 69 5.27 2.98 21.00
N GLU A 70 4.14 3.53 20.54
CA GLU A 70 2.84 2.84 20.67
C GLU A 70 2.75 1.57 19.82
N LEU A 71 3.36 1.56 18.63
CA LEU A 71 3.26 0.42 17.72
C LEU A 71 4.29 -0.69 17.97
N THR A 72 5.37 -0.39 18.70
CA THR A 72 6.44 -1.35 19.05
C THR A 72 6.41 -1.79 20.52
N THR A 73 5.52 -1.23 21.34
CA THR A 73 5.39 -1.63 22.76
C THR A 73 4.68 -2.96 22.98
#